data_AF-B5A4H6-F1
#
_entry.id   AF-B5A4H6-F1
#
_cell.length_a   1.000
_cell.length_b   1.000
_cell.length_c   1.000
_cell.angle_alpha   90.00
_cell.angle_beta   90.00
_cell.angle_gamma   90.00
#
_symmetry.space_group_name_H-M   'P 1'
#
loop_
_entity.id
_entity.type
_entity.pdbx_description
1 polymer ?
#
loop_
_entity_poly.entity_id
_entity_poly.type
_entity_poly.pdbx_seq_one_letter_code
_entity_poly.pdbx_strand_id
1 'polypeptide(L)'
;MKIRRVLEMIFCVLKVGEIKAAQDAINAEWKSEDKLSFADILVFTAFLKTKQAFNTALSSRSTNGGGATIAAGFGNPFDIPPIGRAEASASSGKSVSFTIPDLYNALKSMGFSARDITSLAIAFPGSEDLESVESALSELDPKIKGFVKGAQQSRRTVTQNSYQVNVGEAFNKLAVYRQPKINPLSYYYPAPKLDYRKLKL
;
A
#
# COMPACT_ATOMS: atom_id res chain seq x y z
N MET A 1 -21.22 -11.18 12.35
CA MET A 1 -21.44 -10.14 11.31
C MET A 1 -20.86 -8.75 11.68
N LYS A 2 -19.70 -8.65 12.36
CA LYS A 2 -19.13 -7.33 12.75
C LYS A 2 -17.91 -6.88 11.92
N ILE A 3 -16.98 -7.79 11.61
CA ILE A 3 -15.73 -7.51 10.87
C ILE A 3 -15.96 -6.79 9.52
N ARG A 4 -17.07 -7.10 8.82
CA ARG A 4 -17.39 -6.49 7.51
C ARG A 4 -17.52 -4.96 7.56
N ARG A 5 -18.06 -4.38 8.64
CA ARG A 5 -18.18 -2.92 8.77
C ARG A 5 -16.82 -2.23 8.97
N VAL A 6 -15.86 -2.89 9.62
CA VAL A 6 -14.50 -2.36 9.79
C VAL A 6 -13.79 -2.26 8.43
N LEU A 7 -14.01 -3.24 7.55
CA LEU A 7 -13.47 -3.25 6.18
C LEU A 7 -14.16 -2.21 5.28
N GLU A 8 -15.47 -1.99 5.43
CA GLU A 8 -16.22 -1.00 4.65
C GLU A 8 -15.86 0.45 5.05
N MET A 9 -15.55 0.71 6.33
CA MET A 9 -15.15 2.04 6.83
C MET A 9 -13.83 2.56 6.26
N ILE A 10 -13.04 1.71 5.58
CA ILE A 10 -11.77 2.11 4.95
C ILE A 10 -12.01 2.91 3.65
N PHE A 11 -13.17 2.80 2.95
CA PHE A 11 -13.21 3.02 1.48
C PHE A 11 -13.17 4.42 0.83
N CYS A 12 -12.79 5.49 1.54
CA CYS A 12 -12.40 6.76 0.87
C CYS A 12 -11.25 7.53 1.55
N VAL A 13 -10.69 8.51 0.85
CA VAL A 13 -9.59 9.45 1.20
C VAL A 13 -9.15 9.40 2.68
N LEU A 14 -7.97 8.80 2.93
CA LEU A 14 -7.48 8.49 4.26
C LEU A 14 -7.26 9.74 5.14
N LYS A 15 -8.17 10.01 6.06
CA LYS A 15 -7.90 10.95 7.16
C LYS A 15 -7.04 10.24 8.20
N VAL A 16 -6.00 10.92 8.70
CA VAL A 16 -5.09 10.38 9.73
C VAL A 16 -5.86 9.89 10.97
N GLY A 17 -6.94 10.58 11.36
CA GLY A 17 -7.84 10.18 12.44
C GLY A 17 -8.61 8.87 12.22
N GLU A 18 -8.92 8.51 10.97
CA GLU A 18 -9.61 7.25 10.63
C GLU A 18 -8.64 6.06 10.72
N ILE A 19 -7.39 6.24 10.26
CA ILE A 19 -6.30 5.27 10.48
C ILE A 19 -6.06 5.10 11.99
N LYS A 20 -6.05 6.20 12.76
CA LYS A 20 -5.84 6.17 14.20
C LYS A 20 -6.98 5.44 14.93
N ALA A 21 -8.23 5.72 14.59
CA ALA A 21 -9.38 5.01 15.13
C ALA A 21 -9.34 3.49 14.81
N ALA A 22 -8.89 3.11 13.60
CA ALA A 22 -8.67 1.71 13.25
C ALA A 22 -7.54 1.07 14.08
N GLN A 23 -6.43 1.78 14.30
CA GLN A 23 -5.32 1.34 15.15
C GLN A 23 -5.80 1.07 16.59
N ASP A 24 -6.57 1.99 17.16
CA ASP A 24 -7.04 1.89 18.54
C ASP A 24 -8.11 0.82 18.71
N ALA A 25 -8.98 0.61 17.70
CA ALA A 25 -9.92 -0.51 17.67
C ALA A 25 -9.20 -1.88 17.57
N ILE A 26 -8.18 -2.00 16.71
CA ILE A 26 -7.36 -3.22 16.61
C ILE A 26 -6.64 -3.50 17.93
N ASN A 27 -6.02 -2.48 18.53
CA ASN A 27 -5.33 -2.59 19.82
C ASN A 27 -6.27 -2.92 21.01
N ALA A 28 -7.57 -2.66 20.90
CA ALA A 28 -8.56 -3.05 21.90
C ALA A 28 -8.98 -4.54 21.81
N GLU A 29 -8.83 -5.18 20.64
CA GLU A 29 -9.05 -6.63 20.45
C GLU A 29 -7.74 -7.44 20.48
N TRP A 30 -6.58 -6.77 20.51
CA TRP A 30 -5.25 -7.39 20.47
C TRP A 30 -4.87 -8.12 21.76
N LYS A 31 -4.00 -9.13 21.63
CA LYS A 31 -3.58 -10.02 22.74
C LYS A 31 -2.08 -10.09 23.00
N SER A 32 -1.25 -9.45 22.17
CA SER A 32 0.14 -9.20 22.51
C SER A 32 0.27 -7.98 23.42
N GLU A 33 1.34 -7.95 24.21
CA GLU A 33 1.73 -6.80 25.02
C GLU A 33 2.21 -5.64 24.11
N ASP A 34 2.78 -5.98 22.94
CA ASP A 34 3.08 -5.02 21.88
C ASP A 34 1.78 -4.52 21.21
N LYS A 35 1.55 -3.21 21.29
CA LYS A 35 0.51 -2.51 20.51
C LYS A 35 0.96 -2.30 19.07
N LEU A 36 0.08 -2.55 18.10
CA LEU A 36 0.31 -2.32 16.67
C LEU A 36 0.81 -0.89 16.42
N SER A 37 1.98 -0.74 15.78
CA SER A 37 2.57 0.56 15.49
C SER A 37 1.76 1.36 14.45
N PHE A 38 1.80 2.69 14.55
CA PHE A 38 1.15 3.58 13.60
C PHE A 38 1.85 3.51 12.23
N ALA A 39 3.17 3.33 12.22
CA ALA A 39 3.95 3.08 11.02
C ALA A 39 3.52 1.79 10.29
N ASP A 40 3.23 0.71 11.00
CA ASP A 40 2.74 -0.53 10.39
C ASP A 40 1.32 -0.38 9.82
N ILE A 41 0.35 0.14 10.60
CA ILE A 41 -1.02 0.31 10.10
C ILE A 41 -1.10 1.33 8.95
N LEU A 42 -0.27 2.38 8.93
CA LEU A 42 -0.21 3.33 7.81
C LEU A 42 0.19 2.62 6.51
N VAL A 43 1.25 1.80 6.54
CA VAL A 43 1.73 1.03 5.38
C VAL A 43 0.72 -0.05 4.98
N PHE A 44 0.12 -0.76 5.95
CA PHE A 44 -0.92 -1.75 5.67
C PHE A 44 -2.16 -1.14 5.05
N THR A 45 -2.58 0.04 5.52
CA THR A 45 -3.74 0.73 4.95
C THR A 45 -3.45 1.18 3.52
N ALA A 46 -2.25 1.69 3.24
CA ALA A 46 -1.83 2.03 1.87
C ALA A 46 -1.79 0.79 0.94
N PHE A 47 -1.25 -0.34 1.40
CA PHE A 47 -1.29 -1.62 0.67
C PHE A 47 -2.72 -2.09 0.37
N LEU A 48 -3.60 -2.08 1.38
CA LEU A 48 -5.01 -2.42 1.20
C LEU A 48 -5.69 -1.45 0.21
N LYS A 49 -5.39 -0.15 0.27
CA LYS A 49 -5.87 0.87 -0.68
C LYS A 49 -5.50 0.54 -2.12
N THR A 50 -4.22 0.28 -2.39
CA THR A 50 -3.74 -0.09 -3.73
C THR A 50 -4.42 -1.37 -4.23
N LYS A 51 -4.57 -2.39 -3.38
CA LYS A 51 -5.27 -3.64 -3.70
C LYS A 51 -6.76 -3.45 -4.04
N GLN A 52 -7.49 -2.68 -3.26
CA GLN A 52 -8.92 -2.33 -3.46
C GLN A 52 -9.13 -1.44 -4.70
N ALA A 53 -8.15 -0.61 -5.06
CA ALA A 53 -8.15 0.15 -6.31
C ALA A 53 -7.96 -0.76 -7.53
N PHE A 54 -6.98 -1.66 -7.52
CA PHE A 54 -6.76 -2.61 -8.62
C PHE A 54 -7.90 -3.62 -8.77
N ASN A 55 -8.41 -4.18 -7.67
CA ASN A 55 -9.56 -5.10 -7.73
C ASN A 55 -10.81 -4.42 -8.30
N THR A 56 -11.03 -3.13 -8.00
CA THR A 56 -12.09 -2.33 -8.64
C THR A 56 -11.81 -2.12 -10.13
N ALA A 57 -10.59 -1.73 -10.50
CA ALA A 57 -10.17 -1.45 -11.89
C ALA A 57 -10.06 -2.72 -12.78
N LEU A 58 -10.03 -3.91 -12.18
CA LEU A 58 -10.20 -5.21 -12.83
C LEU A 58 -11.68 -5.61 -12.92
N SER A 59 -12.44 -5.41 -11.84
CA SER A 59 -13.87 -5.76 -11.79
C SER A 59 -14.68 -4.97 -12.82
N SER A 60 -14.33 -3.70 -13.06
CA SER A 60 -14.97 -2.84 -14.07
C SER A 60 -14.67 -3.25 -15.53
N ARG A 61 -13.82 -4.26 -15.78
CA ARG A 61 -13.49 -4.75 -17.13
C ARG A 61 -14.47 -5.78 -17.69
N SER A 62 -15.43 -6.25 -16.89
CA SER A 62 -16.47 -7.16 -17.36
C SER A 62 -17.84 -6.48 -17.35
N THR A 63 -18.46 -6.37 -18.52
CA THR A 63 -19.86 -5.94 -18.68
C THR A 63 -20.85 -7.01 -18.21
N ASN A 64 -20.41 -8.28 -18.10
CA ASN A 64 -21.27 -9.45 -17.96
C ASN A 64 -21.10 -10.13 -16.58
N GLY A 65 -20.79 -9.36 -15.53
CA GLY A 65 -20.68 -9.85 -14.14
C GLY A 65 -19.40 -10.64 -13.80
N GLY A 66 -18.63 -11.10 -14.79
CA GLY A 66 -17.38 -11.86 -14.58
C GLY A 66 -16.21 -11.09 -13.96
N GLY A 67 -16.40 -9.81 -13.60
CA GLY A 67 -15.36 -8.92 -13.08
C GLY A 67 -14.74 -9.42 -11.77
N ALA A 68 -15.55 -10.01 -10.89
CA ALA A 68 -15.05 -10.62 -9.64
C ALA A 68 -14.09 -11.78 -9.92
N THR A 69 -14.34 -12.58 -10.95
CA THR A 69 -13.46 -13.69 -11.38
C THR A 69 -12.15 -13.17 -11.96
N ILE A 70 -12.18 -12.07 -12.74
CA ILE A 70 -10.97 -11.40 -13.26
C ILE A 70 -10.13 -10.84 -12.10
N ALA A 71 -10.78 -10.17 -11.13
CA ALA A 71 -10.10 -9.63 -9.95
C ALA A 71 -9.54 -10.74 -9.02
N ALA A 72 -10.19 -11.90 -8.94
CA ALA A 72 -9.70 -13.05 -8.17
C ALA A 72 -8.53 -13.78 -8.87
N GLY A 73 -8.53 -13.86 -10.20
CA GLY A 73 -7.50 -14.55 -10.97
C GLY A 73 -6.27 -13.71 -11.33
N PHE A 74 -6.41 -12.39 -11.41
CA PHE A 74 -5.35 -11.47 -11.87
C PHE A 74 -5.11 -10.24 -10.97
N GLY A 75 -5.81 -10.13 -9.84
CA GLY A 75 -5.55 -9.10 -8.83
C GLY A 75 -4.43 -9.51 -7.87
N ASN A 76 -3.69 -8.51 -7.38
CA ASN A 76 -2.71 -8.64 -6.28
C ASN A 76 -1.45 -9.50 -6.58
N PRO A 77 -0.50 -9.00 -7.39
CA PRO A 77 0.89 -9.46 -7.40
C PRO A 77 1.72 -8.84 -6.26
N PHE A 78 1.09 -8.34 -5.20
CA PHE A 78 1.77 -7.68 -4.08
C PHE A 78 2.00 -8.67 -2.94
N ASP A 79 3.26 -8.82 -2.53
CA ASP A 79 3.58 -9.36 -1.22
C ASP A 79 2.90 -8.54 -0.11
N ILE A 80 2.56 -9.20 0.99
CA ILE A 80 2.08 -8.50 2.19
C ILE A 80 3.29 -7.75 2.78
N PRO A 81 3.21 -6.43 3.05
CA PRO A 81 4.32 -5.69 3.63
C PRO A 81 4.73 -6.31 4.97
N PRO A 82 6.03 -6.47 5.26
CA PRO A 82 6.48 -7.02 6.53
C PRO A 82 6.05 -6.11 7.69
N ILE A 83 5.65 -6.70 8.82
CA ILE A 83 5.23 -6.01 10.07
C ILE A 83 6.38 -5.94 11.08
N GLY A 84 6.32 -5.00 12.01
CA GLY A 84 7.34 -4.76 13.04
C GLY A 84 8.14 -3.49 12.81
N ARG A 85 7.52 -2.42 12.30
CA ARG A 85 8.13 -1.08 12.18
C ARG A 85 8.15 -0.38 13.52
N ALA A 86 9.30 0.17 13.89
CA ALA A 86 9.45 1.02 15.06
C ALA A 86 8.81 2.40 14.84
N GLU A 87 8.23 2.97 15.90
CA GLU A 87 7.76 4.35 15.89
C GLU A 87 8.91 5.37 15.94
N ALA A 88 8.71 6.50 15.27
CA ALA A 88 9.59 7.65 15.41
C ALA A 88 9.20 8.46 16.65
N SER A 89 10.14 8.71 17.56
CA SER A 89 9.90 9.47 18.80
C SER A 89 9.64 10.97 18.57
N ALA A 90 9.96 11.49 17.40
CA ALA A 90 9.74 12.88 17.01
C ALA A 90 9.59 13.02 15.48
N SER A 91 9.00 14.12 15.03
CA SER A 91 9.03 14.53 13.62
C SER A 91 10.45 14.92 13.20
N SER A 92 10.81 14.64 11.94
CA SER A 92 12.10 15.06 11.37
C SER A 92 12.20 16.57 11.06
N GLY A 93 11.13 17.34 11.28
CA GLY A 93 11.06 18.79 10.99
C GLY A 93 11.02 19.14 9.50
N LYS A 94 11.24 18.17 8.59
CA LYS A 94 11.18 18.39 7.15
C LYS A 94 9.73 18.47 6.68
N SER A 95 9.33 19.64 6.19
CA SER A 95 8.15 19.74 5.34
C SER A 95 8.39 18.95 4.05
N VAL A 96 7.38 18.18 3.62
CA VAL A 96 7.40 17.45 2.35
C VAL A 96 6.45 18.18 1.40
N SER A 97 7.01 18.72 0.32
CA SER A 97 6.21 19.17 -0.81
C SER A 97 5.73 17.95 -1.60
N PHE A 98 4.47 17.95 -2.00
CA PHE A 98 3.84 16.85 -2.73
C PHE A 98 3.68 17.13 -4.24
N THR A 99 4.33 18.18 -4.76
CA THR A 99 4.36 18.41 -6.21
C THR A 99 5.12 17.27 -6.92
N ILE A 100 4.76 17.00 -8.18
CA ILE A 100 5.40 15.95 -8.98
C ILE A 100 6.93 16.18 -9.15
N PRO A 101 7.44 17.41 -9.38
CA PRO A 101 8.89 17.68 -9.37
C PRO A 101 9.57 17.36 -8.03
N ASP A 102 8.96 17.74 -6.90
CA ASP A 102 9.54 17.50 -5.57
C ASP A 102 9.52 16.01 -5.22
N LEU A 103 8.43 15.31 -5.54
CA LEU A 103 8.31 13.86 -5.37
C LEU A 103 9.34 13.09 -6.21
N TYR A 104 9.54 13.48 -7.48
CA TYR A 104 10.55 12.91 -8.35
C TYR A 104 11.96 13.11 -7.76
N ASN A 105 12.31 14.34 -7.38
CA ASN A 105 13.62 14.66 -6.83
C ASN A 105 13.87 13.94 -5.48
N ALA A 106 12.85 13.89 -4.61
CA ALA A 106 12.91 13.17 -3.35
C ALA A 106 13.18 11.67 -3.56
N LEU A 107 12.34 10.97 -4.32
CA LEU A 107 12.50 9.53 -4.57
C LEU A 107 13.81 9.20 -5.33
N LYS A 108 14.22 10.07 -6.27
CA LYS A 108 15.52 9.96 -6.97
C LYS A 108 16.70 10.05 -5.99
N SER A 109 16.66 10.99 -5.04
CA SER A 109 17.67 11.08 -3.96
C SER A 109 17.66 9.87 -3.00
N MET A 110 16.54 9.14 -2.94
CA MET A 110 16.39 7.91 -2.16
C MET A 110 16.87 6.64 -2.91
N GLY A 111 17.29 6.74 -4.17
CA GLY A 111 17.74 5.59 -4.97
C GLY A 111 16.61 4.81 -5.66
N PHE A 112 15.47 5.45 -5.93
CA PHE A 112 14.41 4.87 -6.74
C PHE A 112 14.72 5.02 -8.23
N SER A 113 14.42 3.97 -9.02
CA SER A 113 14.59 4.02 -10.47
C SER A 113 13.50 4.89 -11.11
N ALA A 114 13.72 5.42 -12.31
CA ALA A 114 12.70 6.17 -13.03
C ALA A 114 11.38 5.39 -13.19
N ARG A 115 11.45 4.06 -13.38
CA ARG A 115 10.29 3.16 -13.39
C ARG A 115 9.59 3.12 -12.03
N ASP A 116 10.34 2.98 -10.95
CA ASP A 116 9.78 2.91 -9.59
C ASP A 116 9.04 4.21 -9.23
N ILE A 117 9.66 5.36 -9.54
CA ILE A 117 9.08 6.71 -9.34
C ILE A 117 7.80 6.88 -10.15
N THR A 118 7.85 6.56 -11.45
CA THR A 118 6.69 6.63 -12.36
C THR A 118 5.53 5.77 -11.82
N SER A 119 5.83 4.57 -11.33
CA SER A 119 4.82 3.63 -10.83
C SER A 119 4.17 4.14 -9.53
N LEU A 120 4.97 4.68 -8.60
CA LEU A 120 4.46 5.27 -7.36
C LEU A 120 3.59 6.51 -7.63
N ALA A 121 4.05 7.45 -8.45
CA ALA A 121 3.30 8.67 -8.75
C ALA A 121 1.97 8.38 -9.49
N ILE A 122 1.95 7.42 -10.43
CA ILE A 122 0.73 6.96 -11.10
C ILE A 122 -0.25 6.26 -10.14
N ALA A 123 0.26 5.52 -9.14
CA ALA A 123 -0.57 4.82 -8.15
C ALA A 123 -1.06 5.73 -7.02
N PHE A 124 -0.35 6.83 -6.74
CA PHE A 124 -0.63 7.78 -5.68
C PHE A 124 -0.57 9.24 -6.19
N PRO A 125 -1.47 9.65 -7.13
CA PRO A 125 -1.45 10.99 -7.74
C PRO A 125 -1.89 12.14 -6.79
N GLY A 126 -2.17 11.83 -5.52
CA GLY A 126 -2.57 12.82 -4.51
C GLY A 126 -3.94 13.42 -4.82
N SER A 127 -3.95 14.73 -5.06
CA SER A 127 -5.14 15.52 -5.46
C SER A 127 -5.09 15.98 -6.93
N GLU A 128 -4.07 15.57 -7.68
CA GLU A 128 -3.94 15.89 -9.11
C GLU A 128 -4.59 14.81 -9.98
N ASP A 129 -5.12 15.21 -11.14
CA ASP A 129 -5.63 14.25 -12.13
C ASP A 129 -4.48 13.42 -12.73
N LEU A 130 -4.73 12.14 -12.98
CA LEU A 130 -3.71 11.19 -13.44
C LEU A 130 -3.04 11.63 -14.76
N GLU A 131 -3.77 12.29 -15.65
CA GLU A 131 -3.22 12.79 -16.93
C GLU A 131 -2.27 13.98 -16.72
N SER A 132 -2.54 14.83 -15.73
CA SER A 132 -1.64 15.91 -15.31
C SER A 132 -0.35 15.34 -14.72
N VAL A 133 -0.47 14.33 -13.84
CA VAL A 133 0.69 13.64 -13.24
C VAL A 133 1.54 12.95 -14.31
N GLU A 134 0.93 12.22 -15.24
CA GLU A 134 1.65 11.56 -16.34
C GLU A 134 2.31 12.54 -17.32
N SER A 135 1.74 13.74 -17.48
CA SER A 135 2.32 14.82 -18.29
C SER A 135 3.52 15.48 -17.60
N ALA A 136 3.37 15.91 -16.34
CA ALA A 136 4.45 16.51 -15.56
C ALA A 136 5.65 15.55 -15.37
N LEU A 137 5.38 14.26 -15.09
CA LEU A 137 6.38 13.20 -15.07
C LEU A 137 7.14 13.06 -16.40
N SER A 138 6.42 13.22 -17.52
CA SER A 138 7.01 13.14 -18.86
C SER A 138 7.89 14.34 -19.21
N GLU A 139 7.62 15.52 -18.65
CA GLU A 139 8.43 16.73 -18.86
C GLU A 139 9.74 16.70 -18.05
N LEU A 140 9.71 16.13 -16.83
CA LEU A 140 10.86 16.09 -15.91
C LEU A 140 12.05 15.23 -16.39
N ASP A 141 11.79 14.12 -17.09
CA ASP A 141 12.84 13.20 -17.54
C ASP A 141 12.44 12.49 -18.85
N PRO A 142 13.20 12.67 -19.96
CA PRO A 142 12.96 11.93 -21.20
C PRO A 142 12.92 10.40 -21.02
N LYS A 143 13.58 9.85 -20.00
CA LYS A 143 13.55 8.41 -19.69
C LYS A 143 12.22 7.98 -19.06
N ILE A 144 11.50 8.87 -18.38
CA ILE A 144 10.19 8.57 -17.80
C ILE A 144 9.12 8.38 -18.88
N LYS A 145 9.20 9.11 -20.01
CA LYS A 145 8.22 9.01 -21.12
C LYS A 145 7.95 7.57 -21.57
N GLY A 146 8.98 6.72 -21.60
CA GLY A 146 8.85 5.30 -21.91
C GLY A 146 8.08 4.50 -20.85
N PHE A 147 8.32 4.76 -19.57
CA PHE A 147 7.64 4.12 -18.45
C PHE A 147 6.18 4.58 -18.31
N VAL A 148 5.89 5.87 -18.51
CA VAL A 148 4.52 6.41 -18.56
C VAL A 148 3.73 5.72 -19.68
N LYS A 149 4.25 5.70 -20.91
CA LYS A 149 3.61 5.02 -22.04
C LYS A 149 3.40 3.52 -21.78
N GLY A 150 4.37 2.85 -21.15
CA GLY A 150 4.26 1.45 -20.74
C GLY A 150 3.17 1.21 -19.69
N ALA A 151 3.07 2.09 -18.68
CA ALA A 151 2.00 2.05 -17.67
C ALA A 151 0.63 2.30 -18.31
N GLN A 152 0.47 3.33 -19.13
CA GLN A 152 -0.75 3.61 -19.90
C GLN A 152 -1.18 2.41 -20.76
N GLN A 153 -0.26 1.81 -21.51
CA GLN A 153 -0.53 0.63 -22.33
C GLN A 153 -0.95 -0.57 -21.46
N SER A 154 -0.28 -0.80 -20.34
CA SER A 154 -0.67 -1.87 -19.40
C SER A 154 -2.06 -1.62 -18.80
N ARG A 155 -2.38 -0.40 -18.36
CA ARG A 155 -3.71 0.00 -17.86
C ARG A 155 -4.84 -0.12 -18.90
N ARG A 156 -4.53 -0.21 -20.20
CA ARG A 156 -5.50 -0.50 -21.27
C ARG A 156 -5.78 -2.01 -21.45
N THR A 157 -4.91 -2.89 -20.97
CA THR A 157 -5.16 -4.34 -20.95
C THR A 157 -6.17 -4.73 -19.87
N VAL A 158 -6.79 -5.91 -20.01
CA VAL A 158 -7.75 -6.45 -19.03
C VAL A 158 -7.12 -6.67 -17.65
N THR A 159 -5.90 -7.23 -17.61
CA THR A 159 -5.24 -7.66 -16.36
C THR A 159 -4.28 -6.62 -15.78
N GLN A 160 -3.85 -5.63 -16.56
CA GLN A 160 -2.97 -4.53 -16.14
C GLN A 160 -1.66 -5.01 -15.48
N ASN A 161 -1.21 -6.22 -15.84
CA ASN A 161 -0.22 -6.99 -15.06
C ASN A 161 1.10 -6.24 -14.82
N SER A 162 1.74 -5.75 -15.90
CA SER A 162 3.01 -5.03 -15.80
C SER A 162 2.92 -3.75 -14.96
N TYR A 163 1.77 -3.05 -15.00
CA TYR A 163 1.51 -1.92 -14.11
C TYR A 163 1.36 -2.36 -12.66
N GLN A 164 0.52 -3.36 -12.36
CA GLN A 164 0.37 -3.88 -10.99
C GLN A 164 1.71 -4.34 -10.39
N VAL A 165 2.50 -5.11 -11.13
CA VAL A 165 3.81 -5.64 -10.68
C VAL A 165 4.80 -4.50 -10.41
N ASN A 166 4.93 -3.52 -11.32
CA ASN A 166 5.85 -2.40 -11.13
C ASN A 166 5.48 -1.53 -9.91
N VAL A 167 4.18 -1.33 -9.64
CA VAL A 167 3.73 -0.64 -8.42
C VAL A 167 4.02 -1.50 -7.18
N GLY A 168 3.85 -2.82 -7.24
CA GLY A 168 4.17 -3.75 -6.15
C GLY A 168 5.63 -3.69 -5.73
N GLU A 169 6.56 -3.83 -6.69
CA GLU A 169 8.00 -3.73 -6.43
C GLU A 169 8.39 -2.36 -5.83
N ALA A 170 7.87 -1.27 -6.41
CA ALA A 170 8.18 0.09 -5.97
C ALA A 170 7.57 0.40 -4.59
N PHE A 171 6.35 -0.08 -4.30
CA PHE A 171 5.71 0.04 -3.01
C PHE A 171 6.46 -0.76 -1.94
N ASN A 172 6.83 -2.01 -2.21
CA ASN A 172 7.58 -2.84 -1.26
C ASN A 172 8.95 -2.24 -0.94
N LYS A 173 9.65 -1.68 -1.94
CA LYS A 173 10.90 -0.92 -1.75
C LYS A 173 10.71 0.33 -0.87
N LEU A 174 9.58 1.04 -1.00
CA LEU A 174 9.24 2.20 -0.16
C LEU A 174 8.82 1.79 1.26
N ALA A 175 8.03 0.74 1.41
CA ALA A 175 7.48 0.23 2.66
C ALA A 175 8.55 -0.24 3.68
N VAL A 176 9.79 -0.47 3.21
CA VAL A 176 10.95 -0.83 4.05
C VAL A 176 12.06 0.22 4.04
N TYR A 177 11.90 1.32 3.31
CA TYR A 177 12.97 2.32 3.10
C TYR A 177 13.38 2.97 4.43
N ARG A 178 14.68 2.88 4.75
CA ARG A 178 15.30 3.38 6.00
C ARG A 178 14.65 2.89 7.31
N GLN A 179 13.85 1.83 7.27
CA GLN A 179 13.30 1.23 8.50
C GLN A 179 14.44 0.60 9.33
N PRO A 180 14.59 0.94 10.63
CA PRO A 180 15.65 0.43 11.47
C PRO A 180 15.37 -1.03 11.88
N LYS A 181 15.72 -1.98 11.00
CA LYS A 181 15.52 -3.43 11.14
C LYS A 181 14.12 -3.82 11.63
N ILE A 182 13.21 -4.03 10.68
CA ILE A 182 11.86 -4.56 10.94
C ILE A 182 11.96 -5.82 11.82
N ASN A 183 11.27 -5.83 12.96
CA ASN A 183 11.34 -6.92 13.93
C ASN A 183 10.33 -8.04 13.57
N PRO A 184 10.79 -9.22 13.13
CA PRO A 184 9.88 -10.30 12.75
C PRO A 184 9.17 -10.95 13.94
N LEU A 185 9.57 -10.62 15.18
CA LEU A 185 8.93 -11.12 16.42
C LEU A 185 7.96 -10.11 17.05
N SER A 186 7.81 -8.91 16.48
CA SER A 186 6.85 -7.92 16.99
C SER A 186 5.42 -8.46 16.93
N TYR A 187 4.63 -8.15 17.95
CA TYR A 187 3.22 -8.55 18.10
C TYR A 187 2.96 -10.06 18.24
N TYR A 188 4.00 -10.90 18.34
CA TYR A 188 3.82 -12.27 18.80
C TYR A 188 3.32 -12.27 20.25
N TYR A 189 2.59 -13.31 20.63
CA TYR A 189 2.19 -13.57 22.00
C TYR A 189 2.43 -15.05 22.33
N PRO A 190 2.77 -15.40 23.58
CA PRO A 190 3.02 -16.78 23.95
C PRO A 190 1.78 -17.63 23.70
N ALA A 191 1.93 -18.74 22.99
CA ALA A 191 0.84 -19.68 22.75
C ALA A 191 0.28 -20.19 24.10
N PRO A 192 -1.05 -20.20 24.31
CA PRO A 192 -1.62 -20.66 25.55
C PRO A 192 -1.26 -22.14 25.78
N LYS A 193 -0.59 -22.43 26.90
CA LYS A 193 -0.15 -23.79 27.23
C LYS A 193 -1.35 -24.73 27.28
N LEU A 194 -1.33 -25.78 26.47
CA LEU A 194 -2.37 -26.81 26.46
C LEU A 194 -2.37 -27.53 27.81
N ASP A 195 -3.47 -27.40 28.55
CA ASP A 195 -3.70 -28.22 29.74
C ASP A 195 -4.22 -29.59 29.29
N TYR A 196 -3.30 -30.53 29.12
CA TYR A 196 -3.60 -31.90 28.70
C TYR A 196 -4.61 -32.62 29.62
N ARG A 197 -4.84 -32.14 30.86
CA ARG A 197 -5.86 -32.69 31.78
C ARG A 197 -7.29 -32.25 31.43
N LYS A 198 -7.44 -31.23 30.56
CA LYS A 198 -8.73 -30.72 30.07
C LYS A 198 -9.11 -31.25 28.68
N LEU A 199 -8.18 -31.92 27.99
CA LEU A 199 -8.48 -32.61 26.75
C LEU A 199 -9.23 -33.92 27.06
N LYS A 200 -10.51 -33.99 26.71
CA LYS A 200 -11.21 -35.27 26.61
C LYS A 200 -10.74 -35.97 25.34
N LEU A 201 -10.20 -37.18 25.51
CA LEU A 201 -10.10 -38.21 24.47
C LEU A 201 -11.45 -38.91 24.32
#